data_AF-A0A660QQ92-F1
#
_entry.id   AF-A0A660QQ92-F1
#
_cell.length_a   1.000
_cell.length_b   1.000
_cell.length_c   1.000
_cell.angle_alpha   90.00
_cell.angle_beta   90.00
_cell.angle_gamma   90.00
#
_symmetry.space_group_name_H-M   'P 1'
#
loop_
_entity.id
_entity.type
_entity.pdbx_description
1 polymer ?
#
loop_
_entity_poly.entity_id
_entity_poly.type
_entity_poly.pdbx_seq_one_letter_code
_entity_poly.pdbx_strand_id
1 'polypeptide(L)' 'VETLFKTKVLDVKVMNVRGKRRRVGKSFGKRPDWKKAIVTLAQGENVEFFEGM' A
#
# COMPACT_ATOMS: atom_id res chain seq x y z
N VAL A 1 -10.06 1.41 -5.42
CA VAL A 1 -9.02 1.31 -6.47
C VAL A 1 -9.69 1.37 -7.82
N GLU A 2 -10.56 0.41 -8.16
CA GLU A 2 -11.27 0.38 -9.44
C GLU A 2 -12.10 1.65 -9.73
N THR A 3 -12.88 2.14 -8.75
CA THR A 3 -13.71 3.35 -8.93
C THR A 3 -12.91 4.64 -8.96
N LEU A 4 -11.81 4.70 -8.21
CA LEU A 4 -10.97 5.90 -8.09
C LEU A 4 -10.06 6.08 -9.31
N PHE A 5 -9.55 4.98 -9.86
CA PHE A 5 -8.62 5.00 -10.99
C PHE A 5 -9.28 4.57 -12.30
N LYS A 6 -10.57 4.20 -12.30
CA LYS A 6 -11.34 3.70 -13.46
C LYS A 6 -10.60 2.60 -14.23
N THR A 7 -9.86 1.76 -13.51
CA THR A 7 -9.11 0.62 -14.05
C THR A 7 -9.69 -0.69 -13.55
N LYS A 8 -9.56 -1.74 -14.36
CA LYS A 8 -9.90 -3.12 -14.09
C LYS A 8 -8.75 -3.82 -13.36
N VAL A 9 -9.04 -4.29 -12.15
CA VAL A 9 -8.11 -5.05 -11.33
C VAL A 9 -8.25 -6.54 -11.64
N LEU A 10 -7.13 -7.25 -11.78
CA LEU A 10 -7.10 -8.70 -11.97
C LEU A 10 -6.97 -9.46 -10.65
N ASP A 11 -6.08 -9.01 -9.78
CA ASP A 11 -5.82 -9.67 -8.49
C ASP A 11 -5.38 -8.66 -7.43
N VAL A 12 -5.67 -8.97 -6.17
CA VAL A 12 -5.28 -8.17 -5.01
C VAL A 12 -4.70 -9.08 -3.92
N LYS A 13 -3.43 -8.86 -3.61
CA LYS A 13 -2.73 -9.54 -2.51
C LYS A 13 -2.53 -8.58 -1.35
N VAL A 14 -3.11 -8.92 -0.21
CA VAL A 14 -2.99 -8.10 1.01
C VAL A 14 -2.06 -8.74 2.03
N MET A 15 -1.33 -7.91 2.76
CA MET A 15 -0.51 -8.35 3.89
C MET A 15 -0.59 -7.35 5.04
N ASN A 16 -0.65 -7.87 6.28
CA ASN A 16 -0.60 -7.06 7.48
C ASN A 16 0.85 -6.85 7.91
N VAL A 17 1.33 -5.60 7.84
CA VAL A 17 2.69 -5.23 8.21
C VAL A 17 2.68 -4.66 9.62
N ARG A 18 3.40 -5.34 10.51
CA ARG A 18 3.57 -4.90 11.89
C ARG A 18 4.47 -3.66 11.93
N GLY A 19 3.99 -2.60 12.58
CA GLY A 19 4.72 -1.38 12.85
C GLY A 19 5.91 -1.65 13.76
N LYS A 20 7.05 -1.04 13.42
CA LYS A 20 8.30 -1.21 14.15
C LYS A 20 8.19 -0.58 15.54
N ARG A 21 8.65 -1.30 16.57
CA ARG A 21 8.88 -0.73 17.90
C ARG A 21 10.10 0.19 17.82
N ARG A 22 9.96 1.43 18.29
CA ARG A 22 11.00 2.46 18.22
C ARG A 22 11.01 3.23 19.54
N ARG A 23 12.19 3.68 19.95
CA ARG A 23 12.37 4.50 21.15
C ARG A 23 12.57 5.95 20.75
N VAL A 24 11.94 6.87 21.47
CA VAL A 24 12.22 8.31 21.39
C VAL A 24 12.61 8.76 22.80
N GLY A 25 13.88 9.13 22.97
CA GLY A 25 14.44 9.47 24.29
C GLY A 25 14.33 8.30 25.28
N LYS A 26 13.62 8.53 26.39
CA LYS A 26 13.37 7.53 27.45
C LYS A 26 12.15 6.63 27.17
N SER A 27 11.25 6.99 26.25
CA SER A 27 10.00 6.26 26.01
C SER A 27 10.07 5.31 24.82
N PHE A 28 9.53 4.11 25.00
CA PHE A 28 9.34 3.12 23.94
C PHE A 28 7.94 3.21 23.36
N GLY A 29 7.86 3.43 22.05
CA GLY A 29 6.61 3.43 21.28
C GLY A 29 6.62 2.36 20.21
N LYS A 30 5.46 2.13 19.59
CA LYS A 30 5.31 1.31 18.39
C LYS A 30 4.66 2.16 17.30
N ARG A 31 5.21 2.12 16.09
CA ARG A 31 4.52 2.73 14.94
C ARG A 31 3.20 1.98 14.67
N PRO A 32 2.19 2.63 14.11
CA PRO A 32 0.95 1.95 13.72
C PRO A 32 1.23 0.75 12.82
N ASP A 33 0.50 -0.33 13.07
CA ASP A 33 0.42 -1.44 12.11
C ASP A 33 -0.33 -0.94 10.88
N TRP A 34 0.06 -1.41 9.70
CA TRP A 34 -0.56 -0.99 8.45
C TRP A 34 -0.80 -2.20 7.55
N LYS A 35 -1.83 -2.11 6.73
CA LYS A 35 -2.15 -3.13 5.74
C LYS A 35 -1.59 -2.67 4.40
N LYS A 36 -0.71 -3.48 3.82
CA LYS A 36 -0.19 -3.27 2.46
C LYS A 36 -1.04 -4.10 1.50
N ALA A 37 -1.37 -3.51 0.35
CA ALA A 37 -1.98 -4.22 -0.76
C ALA A 37 -1.05 -4.12 -1.99
N ILE A 38 -0.85 -5.24 -2.67
CA ILE A 38 -0.21 -5.33 -3.98
C ILE A 38 -1.34 -5.67 -4.96
N VAL A 39 -1.51 -4.84 -5.97
CA VAL A 39 -2.63 -4.93 -6.91
C VAL A 39 -2.06 -5.17 -8.31
N THR A 40 -2.60 -6.17 -9.00
CA THR A 40 -2.27 -6.47 -10.39
C THR A 40 -3.37 -5.92 -11.28
N LEU A 41 -3.01 -5.04 -12.22
CA LEU A 41 -3.92 -4.43 -13.18
C LEU A 41 -3.98 -5.24 -14.48
N ALA A 42 -5.02 -5.02 -15.27
CA ALA A 42 -5.13 -5.59 -16.61
C ALA A 42 -4.03 -5.03 -17.54
N GLN A 43 -3.59 -5.85 -18.51
CA GLN A 43 -2.54 -5.47 -19.44
C GLN A 43 -3.00 -4.29 -20.32
N GLY A 44 -2.27 -3.17 -20.25
CA GLY A 44 -2.59 -1.93 -20.99
C GLY A 44 -3.27 -0.84 -20.16
N GLU A 45 -3.59 -1.10 -18.89
CA GLU A 45 -4.11 -0.10 -17.97
C GLU A 45 -3.02 0.43 -17.04
N ASN A 46 -2.54 1.65 -17.33
CA ASN A 46 -1.56 2.35 -16.50
C ASN A 46 -2.25 3.33 -15.55
N VAL A 47 -1.67 3.50 -14.36
CA VAL A 47 -2.12 4.52 -13.42
C VAL A 47 -1.20 5.73 -13.57
N GLU A 48 -1.70 6.77 -14.24
CA GLU A 48 -0.97 8.02 -14.56
C GLU A 48 -0.31 8.68 -13.32
N PHE A 49 -0.86 8.43 -12.12
CA PHE A 49 -0.34 8.96 -10.86
C PHE A 49 1.04 8.39 -10.45
N PHE A 50 1.48 7.25 -11.01
CA PHE A 50 2.73 6.58 -10.60
C PHE A 50 3.85 6.62 -11.66
N GLU A 51 3.61 7.11 -12.88
CA GLU A 51 4.63 7.14 -13.95
C GLU A 51 5.70 8.24 -13.78
N GLY A 52 5.50 9.20 -12.87
CA GLY A 52 6.39 10.35 -12.67
C GLY A 52 7.14 10.42 -11.34
N MET A 53 7.26 9.30 -10.61
CA MET A 53 7.87 9.25 -9.27
C MET A 53 9.15 8.40 -9.22
#